data_AF-A0AAU0YD55-F1
#
_entry.id   AF-A0AAU0YD55-F1
#
_cell.length_a   1.000
_cell.length_b   1.000
_cell.length_c   1.000
_cell.angle_alpha   90.00
_cell.angle_beta   90.00
_cell.angle_gamma   90.00
#
_symmetry.space_group_name_H-M   'P 1'
#
loop_
_entity.id
_entity.type
_entity.pdbx_description
1 polymer ?
#
loop_
_entity_poly.entity_id
_entity_poly.type
_entity_poly.pdbx_seq_one_letter_code
_entity_poly.pdbx_strand_id
1 'polypeptide(L)'
;MGRVFISYSHIDKLYAERVIRQLRSARFDVVVDQDALQVGQEWRTELLRLIRSSQATLVILTEAARTSEEVASEWAYALGVGVPVFPLRFAATSRPSRLDQLHGFDFRRHSAPWGDLIKALNFLPPAPREFTEGLEEVQGTAQQIRANLDFQNNRCFQHIVSQSLREMGNQLQSIGGGSHYMVPATQYPFYLISAQDVLRARVKALALVDQEELFWQQGVGRLINETSQPESVRIFSFTTSGDFHRMFETLTYYAGIYRVYAMSYEHLVSKFSAFGKDFSIIEADGDRVLGTYAGSVGEKVIRFSADADEVTDHERALDRIVAVARQITPEDRGKVVAASKQIFEDWKLSPTVLKTAEMSLYIAIDDYDEFEERHAYYVEMMAEMLSVFRARRDRRYSGDLERAQALELGAGTGIFTRRLAAEPDVECVAVEIDFACSNKLERNLRNQPNATVAHADSRIYREGGQDGRFQFIFSSFADHHIKPEDKSQYFENAKHNLARGGRIIVGDEFLPEHDPADPEAWKAALRGYHGHIIDFAAARAAACEERGEIEEAQAHRELIKLESAALDSGLAKQGDFKLSRSQYEQILREQGFEFRAKKIGPLDNDSVGGIYVYELWID
;
A
#
# COMPACT_ATOMS: atom_id res chain seq x y z
N MET A 1 -6.25 -39.75 -2.96
CA MET A 1 -7.54 -40.46 -2.93
C MET A 1 -8.50 -39.65 -3.77
N GLY A 2 -9.15 -40.24 -4.78
CA GLY A 2 -9.92 -39.45 -5.76
C GLY A 2 -11.24 -38.95 -5.19
N ARG A 3 -11.59 -37.67 -5.43
CA ARG A 3 -12.86 -37.08 -5.00
C ARG A 3 -13.87 -37.02 -6.14
N VAL A 4 -15.09 -37.49 -5.92
CA VAL A 4 -16.16 -37.50 -6.92
C VAL A 4 -17.39 -36.79 -6.38
N PHE A 5 -17.97 -35.90 -7.17
CA PHE A 5 -19.26 -35.26 -6.90
C PHE A 5 -20.38 -36.06 -7.55
N ILE A 6 -21.49 -36.29 -6.84
CA ILE A 6 -22.67 -36.97 -7.39
C ILE A 6 -23.86 -36.00 -7.42
N SER A 7 -24.31 -35.68 -8.63
CA SER A 7 -25.52 -34.90 -8.90
C SER A 7 -26.70 -35.84 -9.14
N TYR A 8 -27.81 -35.64 -8.42
CA TYR A 8 -29.01 -36.46 -8.53
C TYR A 8 -30.25 -35.72 -8.04
N SER A 9 -31.44 -36.06 -8.58
CA SER A 9 -32.70 -35.57 -8.02
C SER A 9 -33.00 -36.27 -6.70
N HIS A 10 -33.60 -35.60 -5.72
CA HIS A 10 -33.99 -36.23 -4.45
C HIS A 10 -34.87 -37.49 -4.63
N ILE A 11 -35.64 -37.58 -5.72
CA ILE A 11 -36.46 -38.76 -6.06
C ILE A 11 -35.57 -39.98 -6.35
N ASP A 12 -34.35 -39.77 -6.83
CA ASP A 12 -33.39 -40.81 -7.23
C ASP A 12 -32.44 -41.25 -6.09
N LYS A 13 -32.75 -40.88 -4.84
CA LYS A 13 -31.88 -41.13 -3.68
C LYS A 13 -31.41 -42.58 -3.54
N LEU A 14 -32.28 -43.55 -3.81
CA LEU A 14 -31.92 -44.97 -3.72
C LEU A 14 -30.85 -45.38 -4.74
N TYR A 15 -30.86 -44.78 -5.94
CA TYR A 15 -29.80 -45.00 -6.95
C TYR A 15 -28.49 -44.33 -6.51
N ALA A 16 -28.56 -43.09 -6.02
CA ALA A 16 -27.40 -42.37 -5.51
C ALA A 16 -26.72 -43.13 -4.35
N GLU A 17 -27.48 -43.60 -3.36
CA GLU A 17 -26.95 -44.40 -2.25
C GLU A 17 -26.24 -45.67 -2.70
N ARG A 18 -26.74 -46.33 -3.74
CA ARG A 18 -26.09 -47.51 -4.33
C ARG A 18 -24.73 -47.15 -4.94
N VAL A 19 -24.65 -46.03 -5.67
CA VAL A 19 -23.40 -45.53 -6.25
C VAL A 19 -22.42 -45.09 -5.17
N ILE A 20 -22.87 -44.34 -4.15
CA ILE A 20 -22.07 -43.89 -3.01
C ILE A 20 -21.43 -45.08 -2.30
N ARG A 21 -22.22 -46.11 -1.94
CA ARG A 21 -21.69 -47.32 -1.27
C ARG A 21 -20.62 -47.99 -2.10
N GLN A 22 -20.86 -48.16 -3.40
CA GLN A 22 -19.90 -48.82 -4.28
C GLN A 22 -18.61 -48.02 -4.43
N LEU A 23 -18.69 -46.70 -4.62
CA LEU A 23 -17.52 -45.83 -4.76
C LEU A 23 -16.72 -45.70 -3.45
N ARG A 24 -17.38 -45.59 -2.30
CA ARG A 24 -16.72 -45.61 -0.99
C ARG A 24 -16.01 -46.95 -0.73
N SER A 25 -16.62 -48.08 -1.14
CA SER A 25 -15.95 -49.40 -1.05
C SER A 25 -14.71 -49.51 -1.95
N ALA A 26 -14.69 -48.74 -3.05
CA ALA A 26 -13.55 -48.58 -3.93
C ALA A 26 -12.58 -47.45 -3.48
N ARG A 27 -12.77 -46.91 -2.27
CA ARG A 27 -11.93 -45.87 -1.63
C ARG A 27 -11.94 -44.50 -2.34
N PHE A 28 -13.05 -44.10 -2.95
CA PHE A 28 -13.24 -42.70 -3.37
C PHE A 28 -13.79 -41.83 -2.23
N ASP A 29 -13.36 -40.57 -2.19
CA ASP A 29 -14.02 -39.51 -1.41
C ASP A 29 -15.27 -39.08 -2.19
N VAL A 30 -16.46 -39.22 -1.61
CA VAL A 30 -17.73 -39.03 -2.32
C VAL A 30 -18.49 -37.90 -1.67
N VAL A 31 -18.72 -36.84 -2.44
CA VAL A 31 -19.46 -35.64 -2.05
C VAL A 31 -20.84 -35.65 -2.71
N VAL A 32 -21.86 -35.33 -1.93
CA VAL A 32 -23.25 -35.17 -2.38
C VAL A 32 -23.81 -33.86 -1.86
N ASP A 33 -24.80 -33.35 -2.58
CA ASP A 33 -25.59 -32.15 -2.25
C ASP A 33 -26.07 -32.10 -0.78
N GLN A 34 -26.33 -33.25 -0.13
CA GLN A 34 -26.80 -33.32 1.26
C GLN A 34 -25.70 -33.25 2.34
N ASP A 35 -24.42 -33.40 1.99
CA ASP A 35 -23.30 -33.50 2.95
C ASP A 35 -22.57 -32.14 3.17
N ALA A 36 -22.99 -31.06 2.50
CA ALA A 36 -22.23 -29.81 2.35
C ALA A 36 -22.58 -28.66 3.33
N LEU A 37 -22.88 -28.93 4.61
CA LEU A 37 -23.27 -27.86 5.55
C LEU A 37 -22.47 -27.76 6.87
N GLN A 38 -21.92 -26.56 7.09
CA GLN A 38 -22.00 -25.84 8.36
C GLN A 38 -22.99 -24.67 8.22
N VAL A 39 -23.77 -24.39 9.27
CA VAL A 39 -24.78 -23.31 9.29
C VAL A 39 -24.11 -21.94 9.14
N GLY A 40 -24.49 -21.15 8.13
CA GLY A 40 -24.07 -19.75 7.96
C GLY A 40 -23.27 -19.41 6.68
N GLN A 41 -22.96 -20.39 5.81
CA GLN A 41 -22.29 -20.15 4.52
C GLN A 41 -23.27 -19.98 3.36
N GLU A 42 -22.88 -19.20 2.35
CA GLU A 42 -23.66 -19.01 1.11
C GLU A 42 -23.65 -20.31 0.28
N TRP A 43 -24.72 -21.09 0.43
CA TRP A 43 -24.95 -22.44 -0.10
C TRP A 43 -24.44 -22.67 -1.54
N ARG A 44 -24.73 -21.71 -2.44
CA ARG A 44 -24.40 -21.85 -3.87
C ARG A 44 -22.90 -21.78 -4.13
N THR A 45 -22.17 -20.92 -3.43
CA THR A 45 -20.72 -20.74 -3.62
C THR A 45 -19.94 -21.98 -3.19
N GLU A 46 -20.35 -22.60 -2.07
CA GLU A 46 -19.70 -23.81 -1.56
C GLU A 46 -19.97 -25.04 -2.42
N LEU A 47 -21.21 -25.20 -2.92
CA LEU A 47 -21.55 -26.27 -3.85
C LEU A 47 -20.71 -26.21 -5.14
N LEU A 48 -20.55 -25.03 -5.71
CA LEU A 48 -19.71 -24.80 -6.90
C LEU A 48 -18.23 -25.11 -6.60
N ARG A 49 -17.73 -24.73 -5.41
CA ARG A 49 -16.38 -25.08 -4.95
C ARG A 49 -16.18 -26.59 -4.87
N LEU A 50 -17.17 -27.32 -4.35
CA LEU A 50 -17.12 -28.78 -4.22
C LEU A 50 -17.10 -29.47 -5.58
N ILE A 51 -17.94 -29.02 -6.52
CA ILE A 51 -17.93 -29.48 -7.92
C ILE A 51 -16.55 -29.26 -8.54
N ARG A 52 -16.02 -28.04 -8.44
CA ARG A 52 -14.70 -27.68 -8.99
C ARG A 52 -13.56 -28.50 -8.39
N SER A 53 -13.63 -28.81 -7.09
CA SER A 53 -12.59 -29.60 -6.40
C SER A 53 -12.68 -31.11 -6.64
N SER A 54 -13.67 -31.58 -7.40
CA SER A 54 -13.89 -33.00 -7.68
C SER A 54 -13.24 -33.40 -9.00
N GLN A 55 -12.68 -34.61 -9.06
CA GLN A 55 -12.03 -35.13 -10.26
C GLN A 55 -13.02 -35.54 -11.35
N ALA A 56 -14.29 -35.73 -10.98
CA ALA A 56 -15.40 -36.03 -11.88
C ALA A 56 -16.75 -35.71 -11.21
N THR A 57 -17.72 -35.40 -12.04
CA THR A 57 -19.14 -35.27 -11.67
C THR A 57 -19.92 -36.44 -12.25
N LEU A 58 -20.55 -37.24 -11.38
CA LEU A 58 -21.43 -38.33 -11.78
C LEU A 58 -22.88 -37.86 -11.71
N VAL A 59 -23.61 -37.99 -12.81
CA VAL A 59 -25.02 -37.59 -12.87
C VAL A 59 -25.88 -38.84 -12.87
N ILE A 60 -26.72 -39.03 -11.84
CA ILE A 60 -27.70 -40.11 -11.82
C ILE A 60 -28.81 -39.75 -12.81
N LEU A 61 -28.79 -40.37 -13.99
CA LEU A 61 -29.71 -40.02 -15.06
C LEU A 61 -30.97 -40.88 -15.01
N THR A 62 -32.07 -40.23 -14.62
CA THR A 62 -33.46 -40.70 -14.70
C THR A 62 -34.34 -39.57 -15.26
N GLU A 63 -35.64 -39.82 -15.44
CA GLU A 63 -36.57 -38.77 -15.87
C GLU A 63 -36.67 -37.61 -14.86
N ALA A 64 -36.55 -37.89 -13.56
CA ALA A 64 -36.61 -36.86 -12.52
C ALA A 64 -35.38 -35.95 -12.54
N ALA A 65 -34.19 -36.52 -12.65
CA ALA A 65 -32.94 -35.76 -12.82
C ALA A 65 -32.93 -34.96 -14.14
N ARG A 66 -33.52 -35.50 -15.22
CA ARG A 66 -33.62 -34.81 -16.52
C ARG A 66 -34.43 -33.51 -16.44
N THR A 67 -35.43 -33.45 -15.57
CA THR A 67 -36.32 -32.29 -15.42
C THR A 67 -35.95 -31.34 -14.28
N SER A 68 -34.90 -31.64 -13.49
CA SER A 68 -34.46 -30.79 -12.38
C SER A 68 -33.55 -29.66 -12.88
N GLU A 69 -33.87 -28.43 -12.50
CA GLU A 69 -33.08 -27.24 -12.81
C GLU A 69 -31.77 -27.20 -12.01
N GLU A 70 -31.78 -27.77 -10.80
CA GLU A 70 -30.63 -27.89 -9.91
C GLU A 70 -29.60 -28.84 -10.51
N VAL A 71 -30.02 -30.06 -10.87
CA VAL A 71 -29.17 -31.02 -11.57
C VAL A 71 -28.64 -30.40 -12.87
N ALA A 72 -29.51 -29.73 -13.63
CA ALA A 72 -29.11 -29.01 -14.85
C ALA A 72 -28.00 -27.98 -14.62
N SER A 73 -28.12 -27.19 -13.56
CA SER A 73 -27.14 -26.16 -13.21
C SER A 73 -25.80 -26.77 -12.78
N GLU A 74 -25.83 -27.84 -12.01
CA GLU A 74 -24.62 -28.49 -11.47
C GLU A 74 -23.76 -29.14 -12.55
N TRP A 75 -24.35 -29.95 -13.44
CA TRP A 75 -23.56 -30.57 -14.50
C TRP A 75 -23.17 -29.57 -15.60
N ALA A 76 -23.97 -28.54 -15.85
CA ALA A 76 -23.59 -27.46 -16.76
C ALA A 76 -22.40 -26.66 -16.19
N TYR A 77 -22.40 -26.39 -14.89
CA TYR A 77 -21.26 -25.77 -14.22
C TYR A 77 -20.03 -26.67 -14.25
N ALA A 78 -20.17 -27.97 -13.94
CA ALA A 78 -19.07 -28.93 -13.99
C ALA A 78 -18.39 -28.94 -15.38
N LEU A 79 -19.19 -29.01 -16.46
CA LEU A 79 -18.67 -28.87 -17.83
C LEU A 79 -18.00 -27.51 -18.05
N GLY A 80 -18.60 -26.43 -17.56
CA GLY A 80 -18.08 -25.08 -17.70
C GLY A 80 -16.74 -24.83 -16.99
N VAL A 81 -16.41 -25.62 -15.96
CA VAL A 81 -15.12 -25.55 -15.24
C VAL A 81 -14.18 -26.72 -15.56
N GLY A 82 -14.47 -27.49 -16.61
CA GLY A 82 -13.59 -28.57 -17.09
C GLY A 82 -13.61 -29.85 -16.25
N VAL A 83 -14.57 -30.01 -15.33
CA VAL A 83 -14.73 -31.26 -14.57
C VAL A 83 -15.51 -32.26 -15.42
N PRO A 84 -14.94 -33.45 -15.71
CA PRO A 84 -15.59 -34.42 -16.59
C PRO A 84 -16.92 -34.91 -15.99
N VAL A 85 -17.96 -34.90 -16.83
CA VAL A 85 -19.32 -35.32 -16.45
C VAL A 85 -19.62 -36.70 -17.02
N PHE A 86 -19.95 -37.67 -16.14
CA PHE A 86 -20.35 -39.02 -16.53
C PHE A 86 -21.83 -39.28 -16.18
N PRO A 87 -22.72 -39.35 -17.18
CA PRO A 87 -24.10 -39.78 -16.95
C PRO A 87 -24.16 -41.28 -16.60
N LEU A 88 -24.79 -41.60 -15.47
CA LEU A 88 -25.08 -42.96 -15.02
C LEU A 88 -26.56 -43.27 -15.29
N ARG A 89 -26.84 -44.02 -16.36
CA ARG A 89 -28.21 -44.26 -16.83
C ARG A 89 -28.86 -45.37 -16.03
N PHE A 90 -29.78 -45.03 -15.12
CA PHE A 90 -30.51 -45.99 -14.29
C PHE A 90 -31.93 -46.27 -14.79
N ALA A 91 -32.51 -45.35 -15.56
CA ALA A 91 -33.84 -45.49 -16.16
C ALA A 91 -33.86 -44.96 -17.60
N ALA A 92 -34.87 -45.33 -18.38
CA ALA A 92 -35.12 -44.70 -19.68
C ALA A 92 -35.69 -43.29 -19.46
N THR A 93 -35.23 -42.33 -20.27
CA THR A 93 -35.75 -40.96 -20.31
C THR A 93 -36.75 -40.81 -21.45
N SER A 94 -37.76 -39.95 -21.28
CA SER A 94 -38.85 -39.78 -22.24
C SER A 94 -38.45 -39.04 -23.51
N ARG A 95 -37.38 -38.22 -23.44
CA ARG A 95 -36.82 -37.43 -24.55
C ARG A 95 -35.29 -37.28 -24.41
N PRO A 96 -34.54 -37.17 -25.51
CA PRO A 96 -33.10 -36.89 -25.45
C PRO A 96 -32.80 -35.52 -24.83
N SER A 97 -31.83 -35.49 -23.92
CA SER A 97 -31.26 -34.30 -23.28
C SER A 97 -29.79 -34.10 -23.72
N ARG A 98 -29.19 -32.96 -23.40
CA ARG A 98 -27.75 -32.73 -23.67
C ARG A 98 -26.85 -33.73 -22.91
N LEU A 99 -27.30 -34.22 -21.75
CA LEU A 99 -26.64 -35.31 -21.02
C LEU A 99 -26.68 -36.66 -21.77
N ASP A 100 -27.72 -36.90 -22.57
CA ASP A 100 -27.81 -38.15 -23.34
C ASP A 100 -26.76 -38.24 -24.44
N GLN A 101 -26.23 -37.08 -24.88
CA GLN A 101 -25.16 -36.97 -25.88
C GLN A 101 -23.76 -37.19 -25.29
N LEU A 102 -23.62 -37.16 -23.95
CA LEU A 102 -22.34 -37.43 -23.28
C LEU A 102 -22.09 -38.94 -23.16
N HIS A 103 -20.82 -39.32 -23.33
CA HIS A 103 -20.36 -40.67 -23.04
C HIS A 103 -20.56 -40.98 -21.55
N GLY A 104 -21.27 -42.05 -21.25
CA GLY A 104 -21.55 -42.44 -19.87
C GLY A 104 -21.82 -43.93 -19.73
N PHE A 105 -22.26 -44.34 -18.55
CA PHE A 105 -22.38 -45.74 -18.18
C PHE A 105 -23.84 -46.15 -18.14
N ASP A 106 -24.16 -47.32 -18.70
CA ASP A 106 -25.52 -47.84 -18.75
C ASP A 106 -25.76 -48.86 -17.62
N PHE A 107 -26.43 -48.42 -16.57
CA PHE A 107 -26.78 -49.21 -15.38
C PHE A 107 -28.14 -49.91 -15.50
N ARG A 108 -28.83 -49.79 -16.65
CA ARG A 108 -30.07 -50.54 -16.94
C ARG A 108 -29.80 -52.00 -17.32
N ARG A 109 -28.55 -52.35 -17.63
CA ARG A 109 -28.14 -53.70 -18.03
C ARG A 109 -28.11 -54.65 -16.83
N HIS A 110 -28.34 -55.95 -17.07
CA HIS A 110 -28.34 -56.99 -16.02
C HIS A 110 -27.02 -57.05 -15.22
N SER A 111 -25.87 -56.83 -15.88
CA SER A 111 -24.59 -56.63 -15.23
C SER A 111 -24.25 -55.14 -15.18
N ALA A 112 -24.29 -54.56 -13.98
CA ALA A 112 -23.91 -53.16 -13.79
C ALA A 112 -22.41 -52.95 -14.09
N PRO A 113 -22.02 -51.90 -14.84
CA PRO A 113 -20.66 -51.69 -15.34
C PRO A 113 -19.71 -51.10 -14.28
N TRP A 114 -19.74 -51.63 -13.05
CA TRP A 114 -18.95 -51.10 -11.93
C TRP A 114 -17.45 -51.15 -12.19
N GLY A 115 -16.95 -52.22 -12.81
CA GLY A 115 -15.54 -52.35 -13.15
C GLY A 115 -15.09 -51.27 -14.13
N ASP A 116 -15.91 -50.96 -15.13
CA ASP A 116 -15.60 -49.95 -16.15
C ASP A 116 -15.69 -48.54 -15.59
N LEU A 117 -16.69 -48.26 -14.73
CA LEU A 117 -16.79 -46.98 -14.02
C LEU A 117 -15.59 -46.76 -13.09
N ILE A 118 -15.22 -47.76 -12.28
CA ILE A 118 -14.09 -47.65 -11.35
C ILE A 118 -12.76 -47.53 -12.12
N LYS A 119 -12.59 -48.28 -13.22
CA LYS A 119 -11.43 -48.10 -14.11
C LYS A 119 -11.41 -46.70 -14.68
N ALA A 120 -12.51 -46.21 -15.24
CA ALA A 120 -12.56 -44.86 -15.79
C ALA A 120 -12.18 -43.81 -14.75
N LEU A 121 -12.69 -43.91 -13.50
CA LEU A 121 -12.37 -43.00 -12.40
C LEU A 121 -10.94 -43.11 -11.86
N ASN A 122 -10.32 -44.30 -11.91
CA ASN A 122 -8.92 -44.53 -11.49
C ASN A 122 -7.89 -44.16 -12.56
N PHE A 123 -8.30 -44.20 -13.83
CA PHE A 123 -7.50 -43.83 -14.99
C PHE A 123 -7.94 -42.49 -15.59
N LEU A 124 -8.69 -41.68 -14.83
CA LEU A 124 -8.73 -40.25 -15.06
C LEU A 124 -7.29 -39.77 -14.85
N PRO A 125 -6.63 -39.21 -15.87
CA PRO A 125 -5.31 -38.68 -15.65
C PRO A 125 -5.42 -37.61 -14.56
N PRO A 126 -4.42 -37.50 -13.67
CA PRO A 126 -4.22 -36.22 -13.01
C PRO A 126 -4.13 -35.17 -14.13
N ALA A 127 -4.72 -33.98 -13.97
CA ALA A 127 -4.55 -32.91 -14.97
C ALA A 127 -3.05 -32.82 -15.31
N PRO A 128 -2.67 -33.15 -16.56
CA PRO A 128 -2.96 -32.33 -17.75
C PRO A 128 -3.49 -33.15 -18.95
N ARG A 129 -4.75 -32.88 -19.34
CA ARG A 129 -5.35 -33.21 -20.66
C ARG A 129 -5.66 -31.98 -21.52
N GLU A 130 -5.47 -30.79 -20.96
CA GLU A 130 -5.95 -29.51 -21.48
C GLU A 130 -5.46 -29.22 -22.90
N PHE A 131 -4.21 -29.57 -23.23
CA PHE A 131 -3.68 -29.31 -24.57
C PHE A 131 -4.32 -30.19 -25.65
N THR A 132 -4.51 -31.48 -25.39
CA THR A 132 -5.14 -32.40 -26.35
C THR A 132 -6.62 -32.11 -26.50
N GLU A 133 -7.33 -31.85 -25.40
CA GLU A 133 -8.74 -31.45 -25.41
C GLU A 133 -8.93 -30.10 -26.13
N GLY A 134 -8.08 -29.11 -25.86
CA GLY A 134 -8.09 -27.83 -26.57
C GLY A 134 -7.84 -27.96 -28.07
N LEU A 135 -6.93 -28.84 -28.49
CA LEU A 135 -6.70 -29.12 -29.91
C LEU A 135 -7.93 -29.79 -30.57
N GLU A 136 -8.57 -30.73 -29.88
CA GLU A 136 -9.80 -31.38 -30.36
C GLU A 136 -10.97 -30.39 -30.44
N GLU A 137 -11.11 -29.48 -29.47
CA GLU A 137 -12.12 -28.42 -29.49
C GLU A 137 -11.93 -27.45 -30.66
N VAL A 138 -10.69 -27.02 -30.92
CA VAL A 138 -10.36 -26.17 -32.08
C VAL A 138 -10.71 -26.89 -33.38
N GLN A 139 -10.37 -28.17 -33.51
CA GLN A 139 -10.71 -28.98 -34.68
C GLN A 139 -12.23 -29.15 -34.86
N GLY A 140 -12.95 -29.45 -33.79
CA GLY A 140 -14.41 -29.58 -33.80
C GLY A 140 -15.10 -28.26 -34.15
N THR A 141 -14.64 -27.14 -33.58
CA THR A 141 -15.15 -25.79 -33.85
C THR A 141 -14.93 -25.40 -35.31
N ALA A 142 -13.76 -25.73 -35.89
CA ALA A 142 -13.48 -25.47 -37.29
C ALA A 142 -14.47 -26.21 -38.23
N GLN A 143 -14.89 -27.43 -37.87
CA GLN A 143 -15.92 -28.16 -38.62
C GLN A 143 -17.29 -27.48 -38.51
N GLN A 144 -17.66 -27.01 -37.32
CA GLN A 144 -18.94 -26.31 -37.09
C GLN A 144 -19.02 -24.97 -37.86
N ILE A 145 -17.94 -24.18 -37.86
CA ILE A 145 -17.86 -22.93 -38.64
C ILE A 145 -18.05 -23.21 -40.13
N ARG A 146 -17.38 -24.26 -40.66
CA ARG A 146 -17.52 -24.65 -42.06
C ARG A 146 -18.94 -25.09 -42.42
N ALA A 147 -19.67 -25.68 -41.47
CA ALA A 147 -21.05 -26.13 -41.67
C ALA A 147 -22.11 -25.03 -41.43
N ASN A 148 -21.72 -23.86 -40.90
CA ASN A 148 -22.64 -22.77 -40.59
C ASN A 148 -23.14 -22.07 -41.86
N LEU A 149 -24.47 -21.95 -42.01
CA LEU A 149 -25.10 -21.41 -43.22
C LEU A 149 -24.85 -19.92 -43.42
N ASP A 150 -24.79 -19.12 -42.36
CA ASP A 150 -24.51 -17.68 -42.45
C ASP A 150 -23.05 -17.46 -42.85
N PHE A 151 -22.14 -18.26 -42.29
CA PHE A 151 -20.74 -18.27 -42.71
C PHE A 151 -20.61 -18.72 -44.17
N GLN A 152 -21.39 -19.68 -44.67
CA GLN A 152 -21.30 -20.05 -46.10
C GLN A 152 -21.84 -18.98 -47.06
N ASN A 153 -22.86 -18.23 -46.65
CA ASN A 153 -23.62 -17.36 -47.57
C ASN A 153 -23.37 -15.85 -47.41
N ASN A 154 -22.68 -15.40 -46.36
CA ASN A 154 -22.42 -13.98 -46.11
C ASN A 154 -20.92 -13.63 -46.19
N ARG A 155 -20.51 -12.93 -47.25
CA ARG A 155 -19.09 -12.59 -47.49
C ARG A 155 -18.49 -11.65 -46.43
N CYS A 156 -19.27 -10.74 -45.87
CA CYS A 156 -18.79 -9.86 -44.79
C CYS A 156 -18.54 -10.67 -43.51
N PHE A 157 -19.46 -11.57 -43.17
CA PHE A 157 -19.32 -12.45 -42.01
C PHE A 157 -18.13 -13.42 -42.19
N GLN A 158 -17.97 -14.00 -43.39
CA GLN A 158 -16.79 -14.79 -43.74
C GLN A 158 -15.49 -14.03 -43.53
N HIS A 159 -15.44 -12.77 -43.98
CA HIS A 159 -14.23 -11.95 -43.88
C HIS A 159 -13.86 -11.71 -42.42
N ILE A 160 -14.81 -11.26 -41.58
CA ILE A 160 -14.59 -10.97 -40.16
C ILE A 160 -14.12 -12.22 -39.41
N VAL A 161 -14.83 -13.35 -39.58
CA VAL A 161 -14.47 -14.62 -38.92
C VAL A 161 -13.09 -15.13 -39.40
N SER A 162 -12.77 -14.97 -40.69
CA SER A 162 -11.47 -15.36 -41.24
C SER A 162 -10.31 -14.52 -40.69
N GLN A 163 -10.52 -13.23 -40.41
CA GLN A 163 -9.49 -12.39 -39.77
C GLN A 163 -9.18 -12.91 -38.36
N SER A 164 -10.21 -13.16 -37.55
CA SER A 164 -10.03 -13.69 -36.19
C SER A 164 -9.31 -15.05 -36.16
N LEU A 165 -9.65 -15.96 -37.07
CA LEU A 165 -8.97 -17.26 -37.18
C LEU A 165 -7.51 -17.12 -37.62
N ARG A 166 -7.20 -16.16 -38.50
CA ARG A 166 -5.81 -15.88 -38.91
C ARG A 166 -4.99 -15.29 -37.75
N GLU A 167 -5.56 -14.38 -36.97
CA GLU A 167 -4.90 -13.81 -35.79
C GLU A 167 -4.56 -14.91 -34.77
N MET A 168 -5.52 -15.79 -34.45
CA MET A 168 -5.29 -16.95 -33.58
C MET A 168 -4.22 -17.89 -34.15
N GLY A 169 -4.28 -18.19 -35.45
CA GLY A 169 -3.29 -19.03 -36.12
C GLY A 169 -1.87 -18.45 -36.05
N ASN A 170 -1.71 -17.13 -36.25
CA ASN A 170 -0.44 -16.44 -36.13
C ASN A 170 0.12 -16.49 -34.70
N GLN A 171 -0.74 -16.32 -33.68
CA GLN A 171 -0.35 -16.45 -32.27
C GLN A 171 0.17 -17.87 -31.96
N LEU A 172 -0.53 -18.91 -32.40
CA LEU A 172 -0.13 -20.31 -32.16
C LEU A 172 1.12 -20.71 -32.96
N GLN A 173 1.33 -20.17 -34.16
CA GLN A 173 2.54 -20.42 -34.95
C GLN A 173 3.81 -19.95 -34.24
N SER A 174 3.73 -18.94 -33.36
CA SER A 174 4.88 -18.47 -32.58
C SER A 174 5.49 -19.54 -31.67
N ILE A 175 4.69 -20.53 -31.23
CA ILE A 175 5.14 -21.66 -30.40
C ILE A 175 6.01 -22.62 -31.21
N GLY A 176 5.71 -22.83 -32.50
CA GLY A 176 6.41 -23.79 -33.36
C GLY A 176 7.87 -23.45 -33.66
N GLY A 177 8.33 -22.24 -33.29
CA GLY A 177 9.67 -21.73 -33.54
C GLY A 177 10.54 -21.50 -32.30
N GLY A 178 10.09 -21.82 -31.08
CA GLY A 178 10.89 -21.58 -29.86
C GLY A 178 10.14 -21.72 -28.53
N SER A 179 10.70 -21.14 -27.46
CA SER A 179 10.22 -21.21 -26.06
C SER A 179 9.22 -20.10 -25.68
N HIS A 180 8.54 -19.49 -26.65
CA HIS A 180 7.78 -18.25 -26.44
C HIS A 180 6.35 -18.32 -26.99
N TYR A 181 5.42 -17.67 -26.29
CA TYR A 181 4.04 -17.51 -26.72
C TYR A 181 3.57 -16.07 -26.47
N MET A 182 2.86 -15.46 -27.44
CA MET A 182 2.45 -14.07 -27.37
C MET A 182 0.95 -13.89 -27.59
N VAL A 183 0.31 -13.09 -26.72
CA VAL A 183 -1.12 -12.77 -26.79
C VAL A 183 -1.34 -11.28 -26.47
N PRO A 184 -2.51 -10.70 -26.80
CA PRO A 184 -2.84 -9.34 -26.38
C PRO A 184 -2.73 -9.18 -24.85
N ALA A 185 -2.15 -8.08 -24.40
CA ALA A 185 -1.94 -7.80 -22.97
C ALA A 185 -3.23 -7.84 -22.15
N THR A 186 -4.37 -7.51 -22.76
CA THR A 186 -5.70 -7.56 -22.13
C THR A 186 -6.13 -8.97 -21.71
N GLN A 187 -5.50 -10.03 -22.26
CA GLN A 187 -5.81 -11.41 -21.90
C GLN A 187 -4.98 -11.94 -20.73
N TYR A 188 -3.85 -11.31 -20.43
CA TYR A 188 -2.94 -11.75 -19.35
C TYR A 188 -3.65 -12.03 -18.01
N PRO A 189 -4.58 -11.19 -17.53
CA PRO A 189 -5.24 -11.43 -16.25
C PRO A 189 -5.97 -12.76 -16.15
N PHE A 190 -6.63 -13.18 -17.25
CA PHE A 190 -7.41 -14.42 -17.28
C PHE A 190 -6.51 -15.65 -17.22
N TYR A 191 -5.37 -15.62 -17.94
CA TYR A 191 -4.37 -16.67 -17.87
C TYR A 191 -3.76 -16.78 -16.47
N LEU A 192 -3.45 -15.63 -15.84
CA LEU A 192 -2.88 -15.61 -14.50
C LEU A 192 -3.85 -16.15 -13.44
N ILE A 193 -5.12 -15.72 -13.48
CA ILE A 193 -6.17 -16.24 -12.58
C ILE A 193 -6.36 -17.74 -12.79
N SER A 194 -6.41 -18.18 -14.05
CA SER A 194 -6.53 -19.60 -14.38
C SER A 194 -5.36 -20.41 -13.81
N ALA A 195 -4.11 -19.97 -14.00
CA ALA A 195 -2.93 -20.64 -13.45
C ALA A 195 -2.95 -20.67 -11.91
N GLN A 196 -3.29 -19.56 -11.25
CA GLN A 196 -3.37 -19.49 -9.78
C GLN A 196 -4.45 -20.41 -9.20
N ASP A 197 -5.57 -20.61 -9.92
CA ASP A 197 -6.69 -21.39 -9.41
C ASP A 197 -6.60 -22.88 -9.79
N VAL A 198 -6.38 -23.17 -11.07
CA VAL A 198 -6.31 -24.54 -11.62
C VAL A 198 -5.02 -25.23 -11.20
N LEU A 199 -3.87 -24.57 -11.43
CA LEU A 199 -2.54 -25.15 -11.16
C LEU A 199 -2.04 -24.84 -9.75
N ARG A 200 -2.77 -24.04 -8.96
CA ARG A 200 -2.30 -23.50 -7.68
C ARG A 200 -0.95 -22.78 -7.83
N ALA A 201 -0.76 -22.10 -8.97
CA ALA A 201 0.51 -21.47 -9.28
C ALA A 201 0.85 -20.37 -8.28
N ARG A 202 2.12 -20.33 -7.86
CA ARG A 202 2.70 -19.23 -7.10
C ARG A 202 3.22 -18.18 -8.08
N VAL A 203 3.15 -16.92 -7.69
CA VAL A 203 3.54 -15.82 -8.56
C VAL A 203 4.58 -14.96 -7.86
N LYS A 204 5.72 -14.71 -8.53
CA LYS A 204 6.66 -13.65 -8.16
C LYS A 204 6.56 -12.55 -9.21
N ALA A 205 6.20 -11.32 -8.84
CA ALA A 205 5.98 -10.26 -9.82
C ALA A 205 6.52 -8.90 -9.39
N LEU A 206 6.92 -8.10 -10.39
CA LEU A 206 7.20 -6.68 -10.27
C LEU A 206 6.10 -5.93 -11.05
N ALA A 207 5.38 -5.04 -10.36
CA ALA A 207 4.31 -4.23 -10.93
C ALA A 207 4.65 -2.74 -10.75
N LEU A 208 4.69 -2.00 -11.84
CA LEU A 208 4.88 -0.56 -11.89
C LEU A 208 3.51 0.11 -11.73
N VAL A 209 3.37 0.94 -10.71
CA VAL A 209 2.17 1.72 -10.48
C VAL A 209 2.39 3.13 -11.02
N ASP A 210 1.61 3.50 -12.03
CA ASP A 210 1.57 4.84 -12.64
C ASP A 210 0.13 5.40 -12.75
N GLN A 211 0.01 6.60 -13.30
CA GLN A 211 -1.26 7.33 -13.46
C GLN A 211 -2.23 6.68 -14.47
N GLU A 212 -1.76 5.77 -15.35
CA GLU A 212 -2.63 4.99 -16.26
C GLU A 212 -3.22 3.73 -15.57
N GLU A 213 -2.70 3.33 -14.40
CA GLU A 213 -3.05 2.07 -13.73
C GLU A 213 -4.11 2.17 -12.62
N LEU A 214 -5.30 2.66 -12.97
CA LEU A 214 -6.54 2.34 -12.22
C LEU A 214 -6.93 0.83 -12.34
N PHE A 215 -6.13 0.05 -13.07
CA PHE A 215 -6.35 -1.36 -13.39
C PHE A 215 -6.37 -2.31 -12.16
N TRP A 216 -5.63 -2.01 -11.10
CA TRP A 216 -5.50 -2.90 -9.94
C TRP A 216 -6.57 -2.70 -8.86
N GLN A 217 -7.27 -1.56 -8.86
CA GLN A 217 -8.26 -1.25 -7.82
C GLN A 217 -9.67 -1.76 -8.14
N GLN A 218 -9.95 -2.16 -9.39
CA GLN A 218 -11.29 -2.57 -9.83
C GLN A 218 -11.27 -3.86 -10.67
N GLY A 219 -12.36 -4.62 -10.60
CA GLY A 219 -12.59 -5.77 -11.48
C GLY A 219 -11.53 -6.88 -11.37
N VAL A 220 -10.85 -7.16 -12.48
CA VAL A 220 -10.00 -8.36 -12.66
C VAL A 220 -8.65 -8.26 -11.93
N GLY A 221 -8.10 -7.05 -11.76
CA GLY A 221 -6.86 -6.82 -11.03
C GLY A 221 -6.96 -7.20 -9.55
N ARG A 222 -8.09 -6.85 -8.91
CA ARG A 222 -8.40 -7.27 -7.53
C ARG A 222 -8.46 -8.79 -7.41
N LEU A 223 -9.11 -9.45 -8.37
CA LEU A 223 -9.27 -10.90 -8.37
C LEU A 223 -7.92 -11.63 -8.48
N ILE A 224 -6.98 -11.12 -9.29
CA ILE A 224 -5.60 -11.65 -9.35
C ILE A 224 -4.95 -11.65 -7.96
N ASN A 225 -5.07 -10.54 -7.24
CA ASN A 225 -4.45 -10.37 -5.93
C ASN A 225 -5.13 -11.25 -4.88
N GLU A 226 -6.45 -11.33 -4.87
CA GLU A 226 -7.22 -12.12 -3.90
C GLU A 226 -7.13 -13.65 -4.14
N THR A 227 -6.81 -14.08 -5.36
CA THR A 227 -6.60 -15.50 -5.71
C THR A 227 -5.14 -15.95 -5.64
N SER A 228 -4.22 -15.07 -5.24
CA SER A 228 -2.79 -15.40 -5.12
C SER A 228 -2.53 -16.40 -3.99
N GLN A 229 -1.59 -17.33 -4.20
CA GLN A 229 -1.17 -18.28 -3.15
C GLN A 229 -0.33 -17.56 -2.08
N PRO A 230 -0.35 -17.97 -0.79
CA PRO A 230 0.38 -17.28 0.29
C PRO A 230 1.89 -17.14 0.10
N GLU A 231 2.50 -18.09 -0.60
CA GLU A 231 3.94 -18.08 -0.91
C GLU A 231 4.29 -17.13 -2.07
N SER A 232 3.30 -16.50 -2.70
CA SER A 232 3.50 -15.52 -3.77
C SER A 232 4.17 -14.25 -3.23
N VAL A 233 4.90 -13.57 -4.11
CA VAL A 233 5.61 -12.32 -3.82
C VAL A 233 5.25 -11.29 -4.86
N ARG A 234 4.85 -10.08 -4.43
CA ARG A 234 4.69 -8.96 -5.36
C ARG A 234 5.41 -7.73 -4.86
N ILE A 235 6.13 -7.09 -5.77
CA ILE A 235 6.79 -5.80 -5.56
C ILE A 235 6.01 -4.75 -6.34
N PHE A 236 5.50 -3.74 -5.64
CA PHE A 236 4.85 -2.59 -6.24
C PHE A 236 5.84 -1.42 -6.30
N SER A 237 6.15 -0.98 -7.51
CA SER A 237 7.09 0.11 -7.77
C SER A 237 6.33 1.37 -8.13
N PHE A 238 6.43 2.41 -7.32
CA PHE A 238 5.63 3.62 -7.46
C PHE A 238 6.44 4.76 -8.08
N THR A 239 5.86 5.43 -9.08
CA THR A 239 6.47 6.64 -9.67
C THR A 239 6.33 7.86 -8.77
N THR A 240 5.22 7.99 -8.04
CA THR A 240 4.95 9.10 -7.13
C THR A 240 4.53 8.63 -5.74
N SER A 241 4.86 9.42 -4.71
CA SER A 241 4.39 9.18 -3.33
C SER A 241 2.86 9.25 -3.23
N GLY A 242 2.22 10.13 -4.01
CA GLY A 242 0.77 10.24 -4.06
C GLY A 242 0.06 8.95 -4.48
N ASP A 243 0.60 8.23 -5.49
CA ASP A 243 0.04 6.95 -5.93
C ASP A 243 0.19 5.86 -4.86
N PHE A 244 1.35 5.85 -4.18
CA PHE A 244 1.60 4.97 -3.04
C PHE A 244 0.60 5.21 -1.90
N HIS A 245 0.35 6.47 -1.53
CA HIS A 245 -0.61 6.81 -0.47
C HIS A 245 -2.03 6.31 -0.80
N ARG A 246 -2.48 6.45 -2.05
CA ARG A 246 -3.81 5.98 -2.47
C ARG A 246 -3.93 4.46 -2.42
N MET A 247 -2.85 3.72 -2.66
CA MET A 247 -2.86 2.25 -2.64
C MET A 247 -2.53 1.65 -1.28
N PHE A 248 -2.01 2.42 -0.32
CA PHE A 248 -1.41 1.90 0.90
C PHE A 248 -2.33 0.94 1.68
N GLU A 249 -3.59 1.33 1.94
CA GLU A 249 -4.56 0.48 2.64
C GLU A 249 -4.92 -0.81 1.86
N THR A 250 -4.82 -0.76 0.53
CA THR A 250 -5.01 -1.95 -0.30
C THR A 250 -3.80 -2.88 -0.23
N LEU A 251 -2.58 -2.31 -0.18
CA LEU A 251 -1.35 -3.09 -0.01
C LEU A 251 -1.31 -3.80 1.35
N THR A 252 -1.71 -3.13 2.44
CA THR A 252 -1.77 -3.74 3.78
C THR A 252 -2.82 -4.85 3.84
N TYR A 253 -3.94 -4.71 3.12
CA TYR A 253 -4.91 -5.79 2.95
C TYR A 253 -4.32 -7.00 2.19
N TYR A 254 -3.66 -6.78 1.05
CA TYR A 254 -3.02 -7.86 0.29
C TYR A 254 -1.86 -8.53 1.05
N ALA A 255 -1.16 -7.78 1.90
CA ALA A 255 -0.12 -8.31 2.78
C ALA A 255 -0.65 -9.34 3.79
N GLY A 256 -1.97 -9.38 4.04
CA GLY A 256 -2.62 -10.43 4.81
C GLY A 256 -2.86 -11.73 4.03
N ILE A 257 -2.66 -11.74 2.72
CA ILE A 257 -2.87 -12.88 1.82
C ILE A 257 -1.54 -13.49 1.39
N TYR A 258 -0.61 -12.66 0.92
CA TYR A 258 0.71 -13.06 0.40
C TYR A 258 1.77 -11.98 0.69
N ARG A 259 3.03 -12.21 0.30
CA ARG A 259 4.12 -11.28 0.63
C ARG A 259 4.13 -10.06 -0.30
N VAL A 260 3.95 -8.88 0.27
CA VAL A 260 3.92 -7.60 -0.44
C VAL A 260 5.16 -6.76 -0.11
N TYR A 261 5.76 -6.18 -1.14
CA TYR A 261 6.87 -5.23 -1.04
C TYR A 261 6.54 -3.98 -1.84
N ALA A 262 7.12 -2.85 -1.44
CA ALA A 262 6.99 -1.59 -2.14
C ALA A 262 8.33 -0.86 -2.25
N MET A 263 8.53 -0.15 -3.37
CA MET A 263 9.71 0.67 -3.61
C MET A 263 9.38 1.83 -4.57
N SER A 264 10.23 2.86 -4.61
CA SER A 264 10.11 3.91 -5.62
C SER A 264 10.68 3.46 -6.96
N TYR A 265 10.06 3.90 -8.06
CA TYR A 265 10.55 3.63 -9.42
C TYR A 265 11.96 4.16 -9.62
N GLU A 266 12.28 5.32 -9.03
CA GLU A 266 13.63 5.88 -9.04
C GLU A 266 14.65 4.92 -8.39
N HIS A 267 14.34 4.36 -7.21
CA HIS A 267 15.21 3.36 -6.58
C HIS A 267 15.39 2.14 -7.48
N LEU A 268 14.29 1.67 -8.09
CA LEU A 268 14.30 0.52 -8.98
C LEU A 268 15.24 0.74 -10.16
N VAL A 269 15.07 1.82 -10.92
CA VAL A 269 15.90 2.05 -12.11
C VAL A 269 17.34 2.45 -11.77
N SER A 270 17.58 3.03 -10.58
CA SER A 270 18.95 3.40 -10.15
C SER A 270 19.88 2.19 -10.00
N LYS A 271 19.34 1.03 -9.59
CA LYS A 271 20.11 -0.20 -9.33
C LYS A 271 19.78 -1.34 -10.29
N PHE A 272 18.59 -1.34 -10.87
CA PHE A 272 18.03 -2.45 -11.65
C PHE A 272 17.39 -1.96 -12.96
N SER A 273 18.01 -1.01 -13.64
CA SER A 273 17.51 -0.40 -14.88
C SER A 273 17.04 -1.39 -15.95
N ALA A 274 17.70 -2.55 -16.08
CA ALA A 274 17.32 -3.62 -17.01
C ALA A 274 15.94 -4.25 -16.71
N PHE A 275 15.45 -4.12 -15.48
CA PHE A 275 14.21 -4.70 -14.97
C PHE A 275 13.16 -3.63 -14.62
N GLY A 276 13.31 -2.41 -15.13
CA GLY A 276 12.39 -1.29 -14.89
C GLY A 276 11.06 -1.37 -15.64
N LYS A 277 10.49 -2.58 -15.81
CA LYS A 277 9.23 -2.88 -16.52
C LYS A 277 8.48 -3.99 -15.79
N ASP A 278 7.18 -4.08 -16.04
CA ASP A 278 6.34 -5.13 -15.47
C ASP A 278 6.71 -6.53 -15.97
N PHE A 279 6.79 -7.46 -15.03
CA PHE A 279 6.90 -8.88 -15.35
C PHE A 279 6.42 -9.77 -14.20
N SER A 280 6.15 -11.02 -14.53
CA SER A 280 5.79 -12.07 -13.58
C SER A 280 6.50 -13.37 -13.86
N ILE A 281 6.79 -14.12 -12.81
CA ILE A 281 7.23 -15.51 -12.88
C ILE A 281 6.12 -16.34 -12.26
N ILE A 282 5.52 -17.19 -13.08
CA ILE A 282 4.43 -18.08 -12.69
C ILE A 282 5.04 -19.47 -12.50
N GLU A 283 4.91 -20.01 -11.29
CA GLU A 283 5.52 -21.30 -10.90
C GLU A 283 4.43 -22.29 -10.50
N ALA A 284 4.42 -23.47 -11.11
CA ALA A 284 3.56 -24.59 -10.75
C ALA A 284 4.30 -25.91 -10.96
N ASP A 285 4.19 -26.85 -10.01
CA ASP A 285 4.77 -28.19 -10.08
C ASP A 285 6.28 -28.25 -10.42
N GLY A 286 7.03 -27.20 -10.07
CA GLY A 286 8.48 -27.08 -10.34
C GLY A 286 8.83 -26.45 -11.69
N ASP A 287 7.83 -26.25 -12.56
CA ASP A 287 7.97 -25.54 -13.81
C ASP A 287 7.73 -24.04 -13.63
N ARG A 288 8.37 -23.23 -14.48
CA ARG A 288 8.31 -21.76 -14.41
C ARG A 288 8.16 -21.15 -15.79
N VAL A 289 7.33 -20.12 -15.87
CA VAL A 289 7.16 -19.29 -17.07
C VAL A 289 7.27 -17.82 -16.69
N LEU A 290 8.04 -17.07 -17.47
CA LEU A 290 8.19 -15.62 -17.37
C LEU A 290 7.16 -14.92 -18.27
N GLY A 291 6.30 -14.08 -17.71
CA GLY A 291 5.42 -13.17 -18.43
C GLY A 291 6.01 -11.76 -18.48
N THR A 292 6.25 -11.22 -19.68
CA THR A 292 6.79 -9.86 -19.89
C THR A 292 5.96 -9.10 -20.92
N TYR A 293 5.73 -7.80 -20.71
CA TYR A 293 5.04 -6.97 -21.69
C TYR A 293 5.99 -6.53 -22.82
N ALA A 294 5.50 -6.56 -24.05
CA ALA A 294 6.22 -6.13 -25.26
C ALA A 294 5.29 -5.34 -26.21
N GLY A 295 5.87 -4.69 -27.23
CA GLY A 295 5.14 -3.97 -28.28
C GLY A 295 5.37 -2.45 -28.31
N SER A 296 4.93 -1.81 -29.40
CA SER A 296 4.93 -0.34 -29.59
C SER A 296 3.64 0.30 -29.03
N VAL A 297 3.65 1.63 -28.87
CA VAL A 297 2.49 2.41 -28.40
C VAL A 297 1.25 2.09 -29.26
N GLY A 298 0.23 1.48 -28.66
CA GLY A 298 -1.05 1.13 -29.31
C GLY A 298 -1.38 -0.37 -29.37
N GLU A 299 -0.39 -1.26 -29.33
CA GLU A 299 -0.58 -2.73 -29.35
C GLU A 299 0.30 -3.39 -28.28
N LYS A 300 -0.12 -3.29 -27.01
CA LYS A 300 0.56 -3.98 -25.89
C LYS A 300 0.25 -5.49 -25.99
N VAL A 301 1.30 -6.31 -26.05
CA VAL A 301 1.23 -7.78 -26.01
C VAL A 301 1.96 -8.30 -24.77
N ILE A 302 1.51 -9.43 -24.25
CA ILE A 302 2.24 -10.18 -23.22
C ILE A 302 2.96 -11.34 -23.90
N ARG A 303 4.26 -11.50 -23.59
CA ARG A 303 5.08 -12.64 -23.99
C ARG A 303 5.28 -13.55 -22.78
N PHE A 304 4.91 -14.80 -22.93
CA PHE A 304 5.26 -15.89 -22.03
C PHE A 304 6.52 -16.59 -22.54
N SER A 305 7.51 -16.77 -21.68
CA SER A 305 8.79 -17.42 -21.97
C SER A 305 9.04 -18.58 -21.01
N ALA A 306 9.33 -19.76 -21.57
CA ALA A 306 9.81 -20.92 -20.83
C ALA A 306 11.33 -21.09 -20.94
N ASP A 307 12.05 -20.09 -21.46
CA ASP A 307 13.50 -20.10 -21.51
C ASP A 307 14.08 -20.05 -20.09
N ALA A 308 14.83 -21.10 -19.73
CA ALA A 308 15.34 -21.28 -18.37
C ALA A 308 16.31 -20.18 -17.93
N ASP A 309 17.10 -19.64 -18.87
CA ASP A 309 18.08 -18.59 -18.57
C ASP A 309 17.35 -17.25 -18.36
N GLU A 310 16.41 -16.90 -19.25
CA GLU A 310 15.58 -15.69 -19.07
C GLU A 310 14.81 -15.73 -17.74
N VAL A 311 14.18 -16.86 -17.42
CA VAL A 311 13.44 -17.04 -16.16
C VAL A 311 14.36 -16.90 -14.95
N THR A 312 15.52 -17.56 -14.97
CA THR A 312 16.48 -17.53 -13.85
C THR A 312 17.05 -16.13 -13.63
N ASP A 313 17.33 -15.39 -14.71
CA ASP A 313 17.84 -14.02 -14.60
C ASP A 313 16.83 -13.05 -13.99
N HIS A 314 15.55 -13.18 -14.38
CA HIS A 314 14.46 -12.38 -13.78
C HIS A 314 14.20 -12.78 -12.32
N GLU A 315 14.29 -14.06 -12.00
CA GLU A 315 14.12 -14.53 -10.61
C GLU A 315 15.20 -13.97 -9.70
N ARG A 316 16.47 -14.05 -10.12
CA ARG A 316 17.61 -13.45 -9.38
C ARG A 316 17.47 -11.94 -9.25
N ALA A 317 16.94 -11.26 -10.27
CA ALA A 317 16.67 -9.84 -10.20
C ALA A 317 15.61 -9.53 -9.14
N LEU A 318 14.49 -10.25 -9.15
CA LEU A 318 13.43 -10.15 -8.15
C LEU A 318 13.98 -10.32 -6.73
N ASP A 319 14.78 -11.36 -6.47
CA ASP A 319 15.35 -11.61 -5.14
C ASP A 319 16.23 -10.44 -4.66
N ARG A 320 17.02 -9.84 -5.56
CA ARG A 320 17.83 -8.65 -5.23
C ARG A 320 16.99 -7.40 -5.00
N ILE A 321 15.88 -7.25 -5.72
CA ILE A 321 14.95 -6.12 -5.54
C ILE A 321 14.23 -6.28 -4.20
N VAL A 322 13.73 -7.48 -3.86
CA VAL A 322 13.13 -7.78 -2.55
C VAL A 322 14.08 -7.41 -1.40
N ALA A 323 15.38 -7.67 -1.55
CA ALA A 323 16.37 -7.38 -0.52
C ALA A 323 16.53 -5.88 -0.19
N VAL A 324 16.10 -4.97 -1.08
CA VAL A 324 16.20 -3.52 -0.90
C VAL A 324 14.86 -2.80 -0.91
N ALA A 325 13.77 -3.48 -1.28
CA ALA A 325 12.42 -2.97 -1.22
C ALA A 325 11.88 -3.05 0.22
N ARG A 326 10.98 -2.14 0.59
CA ARG A 326 10.32 -2.15 1.90
C ARG A 326 9.23 -3.23 1.89
N GLN A 327 9.25 -4.14 2.87
CA GLN A 327 8.12 -5.06 3.06
C GLN A 327 6.91 -4.30 3.62
N ILE A 328 5.71 -4.59 3.09
CA ILE A 328 4.44 -4.10 3.63
C ILE A 328 3.77 -5.24 4.39
N THR A 329 3.25 -4.93 5.56
CA THR A 329 2.62 -5.88 6.48
C THR A 329 1.24 -5.36 6.93
N PRO A 330 0.33 -6.22 7.39
CA PRO A 330 -0.94 -5.77 7.96
C PRO A 330 -0.76 -4.79 9.14
N GLU A 331 0.34 -4.89 9.88
CA GLU A 331 0.70 -4.02 11.01
C GLU A 331 1.12 -2.60 10.59
N ASP A 332 1.35 -2.35 9.30
CA ASP A 332 1.66 -1.03 8.77
C ASP A 332 0.42 -0.13 8.63
N ARG A 333 -0.80 -0.64 8.89
CA ARG A 333 -2.05 0.13 8.76
C ARG A 333 -1.97 1.47 9.51
N GLY A 334 -2.39 2.55 8.85
CA GLY A 334 -2.30 3.92 9.37
C GLY A 334 -0.90 4.57 9.28
N LYS A 335 0.17 3.82 9.01
CA LYS A 335 1.56 4.33 8.99
C LYS A 335 2.04 4.74 7.60
N VAL A 336 1.16 5.32 6.79
CA VAL A 336 1.44 5.61 5.37
C VAL A 336 2.60 6.58 5.18
N VAL A 337 2.71 7.61 6.02
CA VAL A 337 3.73 8.65 5.90
C VAL A 337 5.13 8.07 6.15
N ALA A 338 5.29 7.34 7.27
CA ALA A 338 6.54 6.64 7.58
C ALA A 338 6.92 5.58 6.51
N ALA A 339 5.91 4.95 5.89
CA ALA A 339 6.14 4.03 4.78
C ALA A 339 6.58 4.71 3.49
N SER A 340 5.96 5.83 3.17
CA SER A 340 6.31 6.65 2.02
C SER A 340 7.75 7.12 2.14
N LYS A 341 8.14 7.63 3.30
CA LYS A 341 9.51 8.12 3.52
C LYS A 341 10.58 7.06 3.23
N GLN A 342 10.42 5.85 3.75
CA GLN A 342 11.38 4.76 3.52
C GLN A 342 11.52 4.37 2.05
N ILE A 343 10.42 4.47 1.30
CA ILE A 343 10.33 4.06 -0.09
C ILE A 343 10.91 5.11 -1.04
N PHE A 344 10.70 6.40 -0.76
CA PHE A 344 11.04 7.51 -1.66
C PHE A 344 12.30 8.28 -1.25
N GLU A 345 12.65 8.29 0.04
CA GLU A 345 13.70 9.16 0.58
C GLU A 345 14.82 8.39 1.27
N ASP A 346 14.52 7.51 2.23
CA ASP A 346 15.55 6.96 3.14
C ASP A 346 16.65 6.15 2.42
N TRP A 347 16.32 5.49 1.31
CA TRP A 347 17.30 4.74 0.53
C TRP A 347 18.37 5.63 -0.12
N LYS A 348 18.13 6.95 -0.19
CA LYS A 348 19.09 7.97 -0.66
C LYS A 348 20.03 8.44 0.45
N LEU A 349 19.77 8.08 1.71
CA LEU A 349 20.47 8.57 2.88
C LEU A 349 21.54 7.56 3.35
N SER A 350 22.68 8.07 3.83
CA SER A 350 23.71 7.23 4.45
C SER A 350 23.34 6.87 5.91
N PRO A 351 23.93 5.83 6.53
CA PRO A 351 23.66 5.48 7.92
C PRO A 351 23.95 6.61 8.92
N THR A 352 24.94 7.47 8.64
CA THR A 352 25.22 8.67 9.44
C THR A 352 24.09 9.67 9.34
N VAL A 353 23.52 9.83 8.15
CA VAL A 353 22.40 10.74 7.89
C VAL A 353 21.10 10.25 8.54
N LEU A 354 20.87 8.94 8.59
CA LEU A 354 19.75 8.36 9.35
C LEU A 354 19.88 8.60 10.87
N LYS A 355 21.09 8.70 11.41
CA LYS A 355 21.31 9.08 12.83
C LYS A 355 21.01 10.55 13.10
N THR A 356 21.08 11.37 12.06
CA THR A 356 20.77 12.81 12.12
C THR A 356 19.44 13.07 11.40
N ALA A 357 18.49 12.14 11.46
CA ALA A 357 17.13 12.32 10.97
C ALA A 357 16.20 12.29 12.19
N GLU A 358 15.30 13.26 12.26
CA GLU A 358 14.34 13.43 13.35
C GLU A 358 12.96 13.65 12.71
N MET A 359 12.49 14.89 12.54
CA MET A 359 11.18 15.23 11.99
C MET A 359 10.94 14.59 10.62
N SER A 360 11.98 14.51 9.78
CA SER A 360 11.83 13.91 8.46
C SER A 360 11.40 12.45 8.55
N LEU A 361 11.68 11.69 9.63
CA LEU A 361 11.30 10.27 9.78
C LEU A 361 9.80 10.02 9.70
N TYR A 362 8.98 11.01 10.01
CA TYR A 362 7.54 10.87 10.09
C TYR A 362 6.77 12.03 9.45
N ILE A 363 7.45 13.09 9.00
CA ILE A 363 6.86 14.23 8.25
C ILE A 363 7.53 14.36 6.88
N ALA A 364 6.73 14.60 5.84
CA ALA A 364 7.23 14.95 4.52
C ALA A 364 7.71 16.42 4.50
N ILE A 365 9.01 16.63 4.28
CA ILE A 365 9.65 17.95 4.49
C ILE A 365 9.18 19.02 3.49
N ASP A 366 8.90 18.64 2.25
CA ASP A 366 8.39 19.59 1.24
C ASP A 366 6.96 20.03 1.58
N ASP A 367 6.10 19.11 2.02
CA ASP A 367 4.73 19.42 2.47
C ASP A 367 4.76 20.30 3.72
N TYR A 368 5.63 19.98 4.69
CA TYR A 368 5.83 20.83 5.87
C TYR A 368 6.23 22.26 5.50
N ASP A 369 7.25 22.45 4.66
CA ASP A 369 7.71 23.80 4.28
C ASP A 369 6.64 24.61 3.54
N GLU A 370 5.73 23.94 2.82
CA GLU A 370 4.64 24.58 2.06
C GLU A 370 3.42 24.91 2.91
N PHE A 371 3.04 24.02 3.84
CA PHE A 371 1.74 24.10 4.52
C PHE A 371 1.81 24.54 5.98
N GLU A 372 2.96 24.45 6.64
CA GLU A 372 3.08 24.71 8.10
C GLU A 372 2.64 26.13 8.50
N GLU A 373 2.79 27.14 7.64
CA GLU A 373 2.31 28.50 7.92
C GLU A 373 0.78 28.60 8.08
N ARG A 374 0.04 27.56 7.73
CA ARG A 374 -1.41 27.43 7.95
C ARG A 374 -1.76 26.77 9.29
N HIS A 375 -0.76 26.24 10.00
CA HIS A 375 -0.92 25.72 11.35
C HIS A 375 -1.58 26.78 12.24
N ALA A 376 -2.54 26.37 13.06
CA ALA A 376 -3.28 27.30 13.90
C ALA A 376 -2.30 28.10 14.78
N TYR A 377 -2.45 29.43 14.76
CA TYR A 377 -1.70 30.38 15.59
C TYR A 377 -0.18 30.48 15.33
N TYR A 378 0.37 29.77 14.34
CA TYR A 378 1.82 29.72 14.10
C TYR A 378 2.39 31.05 13.58
N VAL A 379 1.70 31.69 12.63
CA VAL A 379 2.11 33.00 12.10
C VAL A 379 2.01 34.09 13.17
N GLU A 380 0.96 34.08 13.99
CA GLU A 380 0.78 35.01 15.10
C GLU A 380 1.86 34.83 16.18
N MET A 381 2.25 33.58 16.45
CA MET A 381 3.35 33.27 17.36
C MET A 381 4.67 33.84 16.86
N MET A 382 5.06 33.55 15.61
CA MET A 382 6.28 34.09 15.03
C MET A 382 6.31 35.62 15.03
N ALA A 383 5.15 36.26 14.77
CA ALA A 383 5.02 37.72 14.83
C ALA A 383 5.25 38.26 16.25
N GLU A 384 4.74 37.59 17.29
CA GLU A 384 4.99 37.96 18.67
C GLU A 384 6.46 37.74 19.08
N MET A 385 7.09 36.64 18.65
CA MET A 385 8.52 36.41 18.90
C MET A 385 9.38 37.56 18.35
N LEU A 386 9.11 38.02 17.13
CA LEU A 386 9.79 39.18 16.54
C LEU A 386 9.43 40.49 17.26
N SER A 387 8.20 40.62 17.78
CA SER A 387 7.80 41.77 18.60
C SER A 387 8.63 41.86 19.89
N VAL A 388 8.79 40.74 20.61
CA VAL A 388 9.64 40.66 21.81
C VAL A 388 11.09 41.01 21.46
N PHE A 389 11.62 40.43 20.38
CA PHE A 389 12.96 40.73 19.88
C PHE A 389 13.15 42.24 19.63
N ARG A 390 12.25 42.86 18.84
CA ARG A 390 12.30 44.30 18.52
C ARG A 390 12.21 45.18 19.77
N ALA A 391 11.38 44.82 20.75
CA ALA A 391 11.21 45.58 21.98
C ALA A 391 12.44 45.54 22.90
N ARG A 392 13.23 44.46 22.84
CA ARG A 392 14.46 44.30 23.62
C ARG A 392 15.70 44.79 22.87
N ARG A 393 15.61 44.87 21.55
CA ARG A 393 16.61 45.47 20.67
C ARG A 393 16.51 47.00 20.72
N ASP A 394 17.07 47.65 21.77
CA ASP A 394 17.37 49.09 21.69
C ASP A 394 18.50 49.64 22.62
N ARG A 395 19.30 50.53 22.01
CA ARG A 395 20.46 51.38 22.41
C ARG A 395 21.68 50.89 23.21
N ARG A 396 21.67 49.78 23.97
CA ARG A 396 22.89 49.39 24.72
C ARG A 396 23.95 48.63 23.92
N TYR A 397 23.56 48.03 22.80
CA TYR A 397 24.45 47.25 21.93
C TYR A 397 24.99 48.06 20.74
N SER A 398 24.70 49.37 20.67
CA SER A 398 25.27 50.29 19.69
C SER A 398 26.69 50.76 20.05
N GLY A 399 27.33 50.10 21.01
CA GLY A 399 28.77 50.21 21.26
C GLY A 399 29.45 49.01 20.61
N ASP A 400 30.07 49.23 19.45
CA ASP A 400 31.04 48.36 18.76
C ASP A 400 30.55 47.07 18.06
N LEU A 401 29.26 46.69 18.08
CA LEU A 401 28.72 45.60 17.24
C LEU A 401 27.76 46.15 16.17
N GLU A 402 28.14 46.04 14.88
CA GLU A 402 27.33 46.53 13.75
C GLU A 402 26.03 45.74 13.54
N ARG A 403 25.89 44.52 14.10
CA ARG A 403 24.71 43.64 13.97
C ARG A 403 24.45 42.81 15.23
N ALA A 404 23.19 42.65 15.61
CA ALA A 404 22.76 41.76 16.68
C ALA A 404 23.00 40.29 16.28
N GLN A 405 23.66 39.53 17.15
CA GLN A 405 23.98 38.14 16.95
C GLN A 405 22.85 37.26 17.51
N ALA A 406 22.18 36.54 16.62
CA ALA A 406 21.08 35.65 16.95
C ALA A 406 21.43 34.18 16.65
N LEU A 407 20.92 33.27 17.47
CA LEU A 407 20.98 31.83 17.25
C LEU A 407 19.55 31.29 17.22
N GLU A 408 19.22 30.45 16.25
CA GLU A 408 17.99 29.69 16.24
C GLU A 408 18.32 28.21 16.42
N LEU A 409 17.76 27.61 17.46
CA LEU A 409 17.92 26.19 17.78
C LEU A 409 16.71 25.42 17.23
N GLY A 410 16.96 24.41 16.39
CA GLY A 410 15.90 23.65 15.72
C GLY A 410 15.18 24.47 14.66
N ALA A 411 15.94 24.98 13.68
CA ALA A 411 15.43 25.91 12.67
C ALA A 411 14.49 25.26 11.63
N GLY A 412 14.38 23.93 11.60
CA GLY A 412 13.54 23.19 10.66
C GLY A 412 13.93 23.51 9.21
N THR A 413 12.95 23.89 8.39
CA THR A 413 13.17 24.33 6.99
C THR A 413 13.44 25.83 6.86
N GLY A 414 13.52 26.56 7.98
CA GLY A 414 13.88 27.97 8.05
C GLY A 414 12.72 28.95 7.92
N ILE A 415 11.48 28.52 8.20
CA ILE A 415 10.29 29.38 8.11
C ILE A 415 10.42 30.61 9.02
N PHE A 416 10.82 30.42 10.28
CA PHE A 416 11.11 31.51 11.21
C PHE A 416 12.45 32.19 10.88
N THR A 417 13.51 31.43 10.58
CA THR A 417 14.82 31.98 10.23
C THR A 417 14.75 33.02 9.12
N ARG A 418 13.97 32.78 8.05
CA ARG A 418 13.79 33.72 6.94
C ARG A 418 13.23 35.07 7.41
N ARG A 419 12.31 35.05 8.37
CA ARG A 419 11.71 36.26 8.95
C ARG A 419 12.69 36.98 9.86
N LEU A 420 13.43 36.23 10.69
CA LEU A 420 14.47 36.80 11.55
C LEU A 420 15.58 37.45 10.73
N ALA A 421 16.04 36.79 9.65
CA ALA A 421 17.04 37.32 8.73
C ALA A 421 16.55 38.56 7.95
N ALA A 422 15.23 38.75 7.82
CA ALA A 422 14.66 39.96 7.22
C ALA A 422 14.63 41.16 8.19
N GLU A 423 14.89 40.96 9.48
CA GLU A 423 15.02 42.07 10.43
C GLU A 423 16.31 42.88 10.18
N PRO A 424 16.27 44.21 10.35
CA PRO A 424 17.45 45.05 10.18
C PRO A 424 18.53 44.74 11.21
N ASP A 425 19.79 44.81 10.80
CA ASP A 425 20.96 44.69 11.67
C ASP A 425 20.98 43.39 12.50
N VAL A 426 20.57 42.27 11.90
CA VAL A 426 20.64 40.93 12.51
C VAL A 426 21.55 40.04 11.70
N GLU A 427 22.38 39.27 12.39
CA GLU A 427 23.08 38.12 11.86
C GLU A 427 22.63 36.89 12.64
N CYS A 428 22.11 35.88 11.95
CA CYS A 428 21.59 34.67 12.58
C CYS A 428 22.35 33.41 12.18
N VAL A 429 22.54 32.51 13.14
CA VAL A 429 22.95 31.13 12.91
C VAL A 429 21.74 30.23 13.15
N ALA A 430 21.39 29.41 12.17
CA ALA A 430 20.28 28.47 12.22
C ALA A 430 20.82 27.05 12.37
N VAL A 431 20.56 26.44 13.52
CA VAL A 431 21.00 25.09 13.87
C VAL A 431 19.87 24.11 13.59
N GLU A 432 20.16 23.08 12.81
CA GLU A 432 19.22 22.00 12.53
C GLU A 432 19.94 20.65 12.56
N ILE A 433 19.36 19.66 13.21
CA ILE A 433 19.94 18.32 13.33
C ILE A 433 19.46 17.41 12.19
N ASP A 434 18.21 17.57 11.75
CA ASP A 434 17.62 16.77 10.69
C ASP A 434 18.26 17.12 9.34
N PHE A 435 18.88 16.14 8.70
CA PHE A 435 19.58 16.34 7.43
C PHE A 435 18.67 16.82 6.29
N ALA A 436 17.45 16.29 6.19
CA ALA A 436 16.52 16.70 5.14
C ALA A 436 16.04 18.14 5.37
N CYS A 437 15.71 18.47 6.63
CA CYS A 437 15.40 19.85 7.03
C CYS A 437 16.58 20.79 6.77
N SER A 438 17.80 20.44 7.20
CA SER A 438 19.01 21.25 7.01
C SER A 438 19.30 21.53 5.53
N ASN A 439 19.11 20.54 4.64
CA ASN A 439 19.27 20.76 3.20
C ASN A 439 18.21 21.71 2.63
N LYS A 440 16.96 21.61 3.11
CA LYS A 440 15.87 22.52 2.70
C LYS A 440 16.12 23.93 3.25
N LEU A 441 16.53 24.04 4.51
CA LEU A 441 16.95 25.27 5.18
C LEU A 441 18.06 25.98 4.41
N GLU A 442 19.14 25.28 4.04
CA GLU A 442 20.21 25.85 3.22
C GLU A 442 19.68 26.40 1.90
N ARG A 443 18.79 25.66 1.21
CA ARG A 443 18.17 26.11 -0.05
C ARG A 443 17.33 27.36 0.15
N ASN A 444 16.52 27.38 1.21
CA ASN A 444 15.62 28.47 1.56
C ASN A 444 16.38 29.74 1.99
N LEU A 445 17.61 29.61 2.48
CA LEU A 445 18.46 30.72 2.92
C LEU A 445 19.55 31.13 1.91
N ARG A 446 19.63 30.52 0.71
CA ARG A 446 20.67 30.82 -0.30
C ARG A 446 20.84 32.30 -0.64
N ASN A 447 19.76 33.07 -0.54
CA ASN A 447 19.74 34.49 -0.87
C ASN A 447 19.77 35.40 0.39
N GLN A 448 20.00 34.84 1.57
CA GLN A 448 20.05 35.55 2.85
C GLN A 448 21.50 35.61 3.37
N PRO A 449 22.30 36.64 3.00
CA PRO A 449 23.73 36.70 3.34
C PRO A 449 24.01 36.90 4.84
N ASN A 450 22.99 37.21 5.63
CA ASN A 450 23.07 37.40 7.08
C ASN A 450 22.54 36.19 7.88
N ALA A 451 22.28 35.06 7.22
CA ALA A 451 21.90 33.81 7.86
C ALA A 451 22.91 32.70 7.50
N THR A 452 23.43 32.00 8.51
CA THR A 452 24.32 30.85 8.34
C THR A 452 23.63 29.60 8.83
N VAL A 453 23.74 28.50 8.09
CA VAL A 453 23.19 27.20 8.49
C VAL A 453 24.27 26.35 9.14
N ALA A 454 23.93 25.70 10.26
CA ALA A 454 24.77 24.72 10.93
C ALA A 454 24.01 23.39 11.07
N HIS A 455 24.44 22.37 10.34
CA HIS A 455 23.94 21.00 10.51
C HIS A 455 24.52 20.40 11.81
N ALA A 456 23.83 20.57 12.92
CA ALA A 456 24.32 20.25 14.25
C ALA A 456 23.20 19.98 15.26
N ASP A 457 23.57 19.39 16.40
CA ASP A 457 22.64 19.08 17.49
C ASP A 457 22.52 20.27 18.47
N SER A 458 21.31 20.82 18.60
CA SER A 458 20.99 21.94 19.49
C SER A 458 21.34 21.69 20.96
N ARG A 459 21.46 20.43 21.41
CA ARG A 459 21.86 20.07 22.79
C ARG A 459 23.34 20.31 23.06
N ILE A 460 24.16 20.41 22.02
CA ILE A 460 25.63 20.49 22.15
C ILE A 460 26.29 21.53 21.23
N TYR A 461 25.54 22.17 20.32
CA TYR A 461 26.06 23.23 19.47
C TYR A 461 26.61 24.37 20.32
N ARG A 462 27.85 24.81 20.07
CA ARG A 462 28.53 25.81 20.89
C ARG A 462 29.32 26.79 20.05
N GLU A 463 29.13 28.08 20.35
CA GLU A 463 29.89 29.17 19.77
C GLU A 463 30.10 30.31 20.78
N GLY A 464 31.22 31.04 20.68
CA GLY A 464 31.49 32.21 21.53
C GLY A 464 32.30 31.98 22.81
N GLY A 465 32.80 30.77 23.06
CA GLY A 465 33.67 30.49 24.22
C GLY A 465 32.94 30.50 25.56
N GLN A 466 33.58 30.99 26.63
CA GLN A 466 33.01 30.97 27.99
C GLN A 466 31.92 32.01 28.22
N ASP A 467 31.92 33.11 27.47
CA ASP A 467 31.03 34.26 27.69
C ASP A 467 29.78 34.25 26.78
N GLY A 468 29.66 33.25 25.90
CA GLY A 468 28.60 33.16 24.89
C GLY A 468 28.74 34.18 23.75
N ARG A 469 28.24 33.84 22.56
CA ARG A 469 28.26 34.72 21.36
C ARG A 469 26.97 35.53 21.20
N PHE A 470 25.83 34.93 21.51
CA PHE A 470 24.55 35.37 20.97
C PHE A 470 23.76 36.22 21.96
N GLN A 471 23.32 37.40 21.54
CA GLN A 471 22.46 38.26 22.38
C GLN A 471 21.02 37.75 22.40
N PHE A 472 20.60 37.04 21.36
CA PHE A 472 19.27 36.47 21.23
C PHE A 472 19.36 35.01 20.81
N ILE A 473 18.64 34.14 21.51
CA ILE A 473 18.47 32.73 21.11
C ILE A 473 16.98 32.51 20.86
N PHE A 474 16.63 31.86 19.77
CA PHE A 474 15.27 31.55 19.36
C PHE A 474 15.05 30.03 19.31
N SER A 475 13.83 29.62 19.62
CA SER A 475 13.31 28.27 19.38
C SER A 475 11.85 28.44 18.95
N SER A 476 11.51 27.98 17.74
CA SER A 476 10.17 28.10 17.16
C SER A 476 9.66 26.70 16.84
N PHE A 477 8.70 26.21 17.61
CA PHE A 477 8.15 24.84 17.50
C PHE A 477 9.22 23.74 17.58
N ALA A 478 10.34 24.00 18.25
CA ALA A 478 11.48 23.07 18.30
C ALA A 478 11.68 22.45 19.68
N ASP A 479 11.30 23.17 20.73
CA ASP A 479 11.57 22.74 22.10
C ASP A 479 10.90 21.40 22.41
N HIS A 480 9.66 21.19 21.99
CA HIS A 480 8.93 19.93 22.19
C HIS A 480 9.55 18.71 21.46
N HIS A 481 10.49 18.89 20.53
CA HIS A 481 11.27 17.78 19.95
C HIS A 481 12.44 17.32 20.84
N ILE A 482 12.77 18.09 21.89
CA ILE A 482 13.78 17.71 22.88
C ILE A 482 13.16 16.80 23.93
N LYS A 483 13.71 15.59 24.04
CA LYS A 483 13.29 14.60 25.04
C LYS A 483 13.36 15.15 26.46
N PRO A 484 12.42 14.77 27.35
CA PRO A 484 12.42 15.22 28.75
C PRO A 484 13.76 15.01 29.47
N GLU A 485 14.41 13.86 29.26
CA GLU A 485 15.72 13.56 29.84
C GLU A 485 16.87 14.45 29.34
N ASP A 486 16.73 15.04 28.15
CA ASP A 486 17.74 15.87 27.50
C ASP A 486 17.48 17.38 27.71
N LYS A 487 16.30 17.76 28.23
CA LYS A 487 15.92 19.17 28.44
C LYS A 487 16.94 19.95 29.27
N SER A 488 17.48 19.35 30.34
CA SER A 488 18.50 20.03 31.15
C SER A 488 19.77 20.29 30.35
N GLN A 489 20.25 19.31 29.58
CA GLN A 489 21.43 19.50 28.72
C GLN A 489 21.19 20.59 27.66
N TYR A 490 20.02 20.55 27.02
CA TYR A 490 19.60 21.53 26.03
C TYR A 490 19.58 22.97 26.59
N PHE A 491 18.93 23.17 27.74
CA PHE A 491 18.87 24.48 28.36
C PHE A 491 20.22 24.95 28.90
N GLU A 492 21.03 24.06 29.47
CA GLU A 492 22.42 24.39 29.81
C GLU A 492 23.18 24.85 28.57
N ASN A 493 23.05 24.16 27.44
CA ASN A 493 23.70 24.56 26.20
C ASN A 493 23.21 25.92 25.68
N ALA A 494 21.91 26.20 25.78
CA ALA A 494 21.37 27.51 25.46
C ALA A 494 21.99 28.62 26.34
N LYS A 495 22.14 28.39 27.66
CA LYS A 495 22.83 29.32 28.57
C LYS A 495 24.29 29.56 28.18
N HIS A 496 25.01 28.52 27.76
CA HIS A 496 26.42 28.64 27.35
C HIS A 496 26.59 29.47 26.07
N ASN A 497 25.63 29.43 25.15
CA ASN A 497 25.67 30.22 23.92
C ASN A 497 25.21 31.67 24.13
N LEU A 498 24.47 31.93 25.22
CA LEU A 498 23.87 33.22 25.53
C LEU A 498 24.91 34.20 26.08
N ALA A 499 25.10 35.31 25.37
CA ALA A 499 25.92 36.41 25.85
C ALA A 499 25.34 37.02 27.12
N ARG A 500 26.20 37.61 27.96
CA ARG A 500 25.78 38.27 29.21
C ARG A 500 24.67 39.30 28.97
N GLY A 501 23.54 39.12 29.66
CA GLY A 501 22.37 40.00 29.53
C GLY A 501 21.51 39.74 28.29
N GLY A 502 21.76 38.66 27.55
CA GLY A 502 20.97 38.22 26.41
C GLY A 502 19.56 37.76 26.77
N ARG A 503 18.79 37.37 25.74
CA ARG A 503 17.42 36.84 25.85
C ARG A 503 17.25 35.55 25.07
N ILE A 504 16.46 34.63 25.61
CA ILE A 504 15.96 33.47 24.87
C ILE A 504 14.47 33.70 24.59
N ILE A 505 14.04 33.51 23.36
CA ILE A 505 12.66 33.72 22.91
C ILE A 505 12.15 32.40 22.34
N VAL A 506 11.20 31.78 23.05
CA VAL A 506 10.66 30.47 22.67
C VAL A 506 9.20 30.62 22.26
N GLY A 507 8.85 30.23 21.04
CA GLY A 507 7.47 30.04 20.62
C GLY A 507 7.19 28.56 20.51
N ASP A 508 6.29 28.01 21.33
CA ASP A 508 6.04 26.57 21.32
C ASP A 508 4.62 26.19 21.74
N GLU A 509 4.31 24.91 21.56
CA GLU A 509 3.03 24.25 21.76
C GLU A 509 2.98 23.51 23.09
N PHE A 510 1.90 23.71 23.84
CA PHE A 510 1.75 23.15 25.18
C PHE A 510 0.41 22.43 25.33
N LEU A 511 0.48 21.24 25.93
CA LEU A 511 -0.68 20.41 26.27
C LEU A 511 -1.50 21.06 27.39
N PRO A 512 -2.79 20.69 27.52
CA PRO A 512 -3.57 21.05 28.70
C PRO A 512 -2.95 20.40 29.95
N GLU A 513 -3.25 20.95 31.12
CA GLU A 513 -2.75 20.39 32.39
C GLU A 513 -3.21 18.95 32.57
N HIS A 514 -2.26 18.08 32.91
CA HIS A 514 -2.46 16.65 33.10
C HIS A 514 -1.44 16.12 34.11
N ASP A 515 -1.72 14.94 34.68
CA ASP A 515 -0.76 14.26 35.56
C ASP A 515 0.36 13.62 34.73
N PRO A 516 1.63 14.05 34.85
CA PRO A 516 2.75 13.43 34.13
C PRO A 516 2.99 11.97 34.53
N ALA A 517 2.53 11.56 35.72
CA ALA A 517 2.67 10.18 36.19
C ALA A 517 1.61 9.24 35.61
N ASP A 518 0.59 9.77 34.92
CA ASP A 518 -0.46 9.01 34.25
C ASP A 518 -0.28 9.03 32.71
N PRO A 519 0.22 7.93 32.12
CA PRO A 519 0.40 7.84 30.67
C PRO A 519 -0.89 7.99 29.87
N GLU A 520 -2.05 7.63 30.41
CA GLU A 520 -3.32 7.76 29.70
C GLU A 520 -3.84 9.19 29.74
N ALA A 521 -3.63 9.90 30.85
CA ALA A 521 -3.91 11.33 30.93
C ALA A 521 -3.07 12.13 29.93
N TRP A 522 -1.77 11.83 29.81
CA TRP A 522 -0.91 12.45 28.80
C TRP A 522 -1.36 12.13 27.37
N LYS A 523 -1.66 10.87 27.04
CA LYS A 523 -2.17 10.50 25.70
C LYS A 523 -3.50 11.19 25.38
N ALA A 524 -4.38 11.34 26.36
CA ALA A 524 -5.65 12.05 26.19
C ALA A 524 -5.41 13.54 25.93
N ALA A 525 -4.49 14.16 26.66
CA ALA A 525 -4.08 15.54 26.45
C ALA A 525 -3.47 15.75 25.05
N LEU A 526 -2.59 14.86 24.62
CA LEU A 526 -1.98 14.90 23.28
C LEU A 526 -3.03 14.78 22.17
N ARG A 527 -3.93 13.79 22.25
CA ARG A 527 -5.03 13.62 21.28
C ARG A 527 -5.97 14.81 21.27
N GLY A 528 -6.27 15.38 22.44
CA GLY A 528 -7.13 16.54 22.56
C GLY A 528 -6.54 17.79 21.89
N TYR A 529 -5.24 18.02 22.08
CA TYR A 529 -4.54 19.14 21.46
C TYR A 529 -4.45 18.98 19.93
N HIS A 530 -3.90 17.87 19.45
CA HIS A 530 -3.79 17.59 18.00
C HIS A 530 -5.17 17.58 17.32
N GLY A 531 -6.18 17.02 17.98
CA GLY A 531 -7.57 17.04 17.50
C GLY A 531 -8.10 18.46 17.30
N HIS A 532 -7.75 19.41 18.17
CA HIS A 532 -8.14 20.80 18.01
C HIS A 532 -7.51 21.48 16.78
N ILE A 533 -6.24 21.21 16.50
CA ILE A 533 -5.55 21.74 15.31
C ILE A 533 -6.16 21.13 14.04
N ILE A 534 -6.42 19.81 14.05
CA ILE A 534 -7.12 19.12 12.95
C ILE A 534 -8.50 19.74 12.69
N ASP A 535 -9.29 19.94 13.75
CA ASP A 535 -10.63 20.53 13.65
C ASP A 535 -10.56 21.97 13.11
N PHE A 536 -9.56 22.75 13.54
CA PHE A 536 -9.31 24.10 13.04
C PHE A 536 -9.01 24.10 11.54
N ALA A 537 -8.10 23.23 11.08
CA ALA A 537 -7.76 23.08 9.67
C ALA A 537 -8.96 22.61 8.84
N ALA A 538 -9.74 21.64 9.34
CA ALA A 538 -10.95 21.14 8.69
C ALA A 538 -12.02 22.23 8.52
N ALA A 539 -12.25 23.04 9.55
CA ALA A 539 -13.18 24.16 9.47
C ALA A 539 -12.75 25.20 8.43
N ARG A 540 -11.44 25.48 8.32
CA ARG A 540 -10.89 26.39 7.29
C ARG A 540 -11.02 25.81 5.89
N ALA A 541 -10.74 24.52 5.70
CA ALA A 541 -10.93 23.83 4.43
C ALA A 541 -12.39 23.95 3.95
N ALA A 542 -13.35 23.66 4.82
CA ALA A 542 -14.78 23.77 4.49
C ALA A 542 -15.17 25.20 4.10
N ALA A 543 -14.69 26.22 4.84
CA ALA A 543 -14.97 27.62 4.52
C ALA A 543 -14.37 28.06 3.18
N CYS A 544 -13.19 27.55 2.80
CA CYS A 544 -12.59 27.80 1.49
C CYS A 544 -13.40 27.14 0.37
N GLU A 545 -13.90 25.91 0.57
CA GLU A 545 -14.76 25.21 -0.39
C GLU A 545 -16.06 25.97 -0.66
N GLU A 546 -16.70 26.50 0.39
CA GLU A 546 -17.89 27.34 0.26
C GLU A 546 -17.64 28.61 -0.57
N ARG A 547 -16.41 29.16 -0.51
CA ARG A 547 -15.98 30.32 -1.32
C ARG A 547 -15.48 29.94 -2.72
N GLY A 548 -15.38 28.64 -3.05
CA GLY A 548 -14.84 28.15 -4.32
C GLY A 548 -13.30 28.22 -4.41
N GLU A 549 -12.61 28.37 -3.28
CA GLU A 549 -11.14 28.41 -3.18
C GLU A 549 -10.57 26.99 -3.08
N ILE A 550 -10.64 26.24 -4.18
CA ILE A 550 -10.31 24.80 -4.20
C ILE A 550 -8.86 24.53 -3.77
N GLU A 551 -7.90 25.32 -4.24
CA GLU A 551 -6.48 25.14 -3.91
C GLU A 551 -6.21 25.40 -2.42
N GLU A 552 -6.82 26.42 -1.84
CA GLU A 552 -6.64 26.75 -0.42
C GLU A 552 -7.33 25.72 0.49
N ALA A 553 -8.48 25.21 0.08
CA ALA A 553 -9.12 24.08 0.75
C ALA A 553 -8.25 22.83 0.75
N GLN A 554 -7.60 22.53 -0.39
CA GLN A 554 -6.68 21.41 -0.50
C GLN A 554 -5.47 21.60 0.41
N ALA A 555 -4.89 22.80 0.49
CA ALA A 555 -3.77 23.10 1.38
C ALA A 555 -4.12 22.83 2.85
N HIS A 556 -5.31 23.20 3.30
CA HIS A 556 -5.78 22.87 4.65
C HIS A 556 -5.99 21.36 4.87
N ARG A 557 -6.39 20.61 3.83
CA ARG A 557 -6.49 19.13 3.90
C ARG A 557 -5.11 18.47 4.00
N GLU A 558 -4.08 19.03 3.37
CA GLU A 558 -2.70 18.54 3.53
C GLU A 558 -2.18 18.80 4.95
N LEU A 559 -2.49 19.96 5.55
CA LEU A 559 -2.15 20.24 6.95
C LEU A 559 -2.77 19.21 7.93
N ILE A 560 -3.99 18.73 7.68
CA ILE A 560 -4.61 17.68 8.51
C ILE A 560 -3.77 16.39 8.49
N LYS A 561 -3.15 16.04 7.34
CA LYS A 561 -2.29 14.87 7.25
C LYS A 561 -1.00 15.05 8.03
N LEU A 562 -0.40 16.25 7.95
CA LEU A 562 0.80 16.60 8.72
C LEU A 562 0.54 16.47 10.22
N GLU A 563 -0.57 17.05 10.70
CA GLU A 563 -0.93 16.99 12.13
C GLU A 563 -1.29 15.57 12.59
N SER A 564 -1.95 14.78 11.74
CA SER A 564 -2.20 13.37 12.03
C SER A 564 -0.90 12.58 12.18
N ALA A 565 0.09 12.85 11.34
CA ALA A 565 1.40 12.20 11.41
C ALA A 565 2.20 12.64 12.65
N ALA A 566 2.10 13.91 13.05
CA ALA A 566 2.69 14.42 14.28
C ALA A 566 2.06 13.75 15.52
N LEU A 567 0.73 13.61 15.56
CA LEU A 567 0.04 12.87 16.62
C LEU A 567 0.51 11.41 16.73
N ASP A 568 0.61 10.71 15.59
CA ASP A 568 1.07 9.32 15.57
C ASP A 568 2.52 9.19 16.08
N SER A 569 3.40 10.12 15.68
CA SER A 569 4.79 10.20 16.17
C SER A 569 4.86 10.45 17.67
N GLY A 570 4.04 11.37 18.18
CA GLY A 570 3.94 11.66 19.61
C GLY A 570 3.47 10.44 20.40
N LEU A 571 2.38 9.80 19.97
CA LEU A 571 1.89 8.57 20.61
C LEU A 571 2.92 7.43 20.59
N ALA A 572 3.79 7.39 19.57
CA ALA A 572 4.91 6.47 19.46
C ALA A 572 6.20 6.91 20.19
N LYS A 573 6.22 8.13 20.75
CA LYS A 573 7.37 8.78 21.42
C LYS A 573 8.62 8.88 20.54
N GLN A 574 8.44 9.21 19.26
CA GLN A 574 9.54 9.26 18.29
C GLN A 574 10.12 10.66 18.09
N GLY A 575 9.29 11.70 18.08
CA GLY A 575 9.76 13.09 17.90
C GLY A 575 8.89 14.21 18.47
N ASP A 576 7.69 13.91 19.00
CA ASP A 576 6.84 14.90 19.67
C ASP A 576 6.74 14.59 21.18
N PHE A 577 7.38 15.44 22.01
CA PHE A 577 7.43 15.34 23.47
C PHE A 577 6.76 16.55 24.15
N LYS A 578 5.64 17.04 23.60
CA LYS A 578 4.87 18.14 24.18
C LYS A 578 4.57 17.94 25.67
N LEU A 579 4.74 19.03 26.42
CA LEU A 579 4.54 19.11 27.87
C LEU A 579 3.35 20.02 28.18
N SER A 580 2.82 19.92 29.40
CA SER A 580 1.95 20.98 29.91
C SER A 580 2.75 22.24 30.20
N ARG A 581 2.04 23.38 30.24
CA ARG A 581 2.62 24.67 30.59
C ARG A 581 3.32 24.62 31.96
N SER A 582 2.64 24.09 32.98
CA SER A 582 3.20 24.03 34.33
C SER A 582 4.47 23.19 34.43
N GLN A 583 4.54 22.08 33.67
CA GLN A 583 5.73 21.24 33.59
C GLN A 583 6.90 21.96 32.94
N TYR A 584 6.67 22.64 31.81
CA TYR A 584 7.71 23.40 31.12
C TYR A 584 8.23 24.54 31.99
N GLU A 585 7.35 25.31 32.62
CA GLU A 585 7.73 26.39 33.54
C GLU A 585 8.51 25.87 34.76
N GLN A 586 8.20 24.68 35.26
CA GLN A 586 8.97 24.06 36.34
C GLN A 586 10.42 23.78 35.89
N ILE A 587 10.60 23.20 34.71
CA ILE A 587 11.94 22.96 34.13
C ILE A 587 12.71 24.27 34.01
N LEU A 588 12.09 25.34 33.50
CA LEU A 588 12.73 26.64 33.38
C LEU A 588 13.23 27.18 34.73
N ARG A 589 12.42 27.08 35.79
CA ARG A 589 12.82 27.50 37.15
C ARG A 589 13.97 26.66 37.69
N GLU A 590 13.94 25.35 37.48
CA GLU A 590 15.01 24.43 37.89
C GLU A 590 16.33 24.70 37.17
N GLN A 591 16.27 25.17 35.91
CA GLN A 591 17.43 25.61 35.14
C GLN A 591 17.92 27.02 35.50
N GLY A 592 17.23 27.71 36.42
CA GLY A 592 17.60 29.04 36.91
C GLY A 592 17.20 30.20 35.99
N PHE A 593 16.22 30.01 35.11
CA PHE A 593 15.69 31.10 34.28
C PHE A 593 14.61 31.90 35.01
N GLU A 594 14.65 33.21 34.83
CA GLU A 594 13.47 34.04 34.95
C GLU A 594 12.75 34.11 33.60
N PHE A 595 11.42 34.27 33.63
CA PHE A 595 10.65 34.32 32.39
C PHE A 595 9.34 35.11 32.45
N ARG A 596 8.86 35.49 31.26
CA ARG A 596 7.49 35.96 31.00
C ARG A 596 6.91 35.15 29.85
N ALA A 597 5.61 34.88 29.92
CA ALA A 597 4.90 34.12 28.89
C ALA A 597 3.67 34.90 28.41
N LYS A 598 3.37 34.79 27.11
CA LYS A 598 2.14 35.30 26.49
C LYS A 598 1.46 34.18 25.73
N LYS A 599 0.18 33.93 26.00
CA LYS A 599 -0.64 33.00 25.23
C LYS A 599 -1.00 33.62 23.88
N ILE A 600 -0.84 32.86 22.81
CA ILE A 600 -1.17 33.28 21.44
C ILE A 600 -2.54 32.73 21.04
N GLY A 601 -2.78 31.44 21.30
CA GLY A 601 -4.06 30.82 21.00
C GLY A 601 -4.13 29.36 21.48
N PRO A 602 -5.34 28.81 21.64
CA PRO A 602 -6.62 29.51 21.66
C PRO A 602 -6.78 30.41 22.91
N LEU A 603 -7.22 31.66 22.75
CA LEU A 603 -7.29 32.64 23.86
C LEU A 603 -8.43 32.37 24.84
N ASP A 604 -9.55 31.83 24.34
CA ASP A 604 -10.78 31.67 25.13
C ASP A 604 -10.96 30.24 25.70
N ASN A 605 -9.97 29.37 25.51
CA ASN A 605 -10.07 27.97 25.92
C ASN A 605 -8.74 27.45 26.46
N ASP A 606 -8.64 27.30 27.78
CA ASP A 606 -7.47 26.70 28.44
C ASP A 606 -7.56 25.17 28.53
N SER A 607 -8.72 24.57 28.28
CA SER A 607 -8.94 23.12 28.46
C SER A 607 -8.27 22.24 27.40
N VAL A 608 -7.80 22.85 26.31
CA VAL A 608 -7.18 22.17 25.16
C VAL A 608 -5.67 22.35 25.14
N GLY A 609 -5.12 23.27 25.95
CA GLY A 609 -3.72 23.70 25.86
C GLY A 609 -3.57 24.99 25.06
N GLY A 610 -2.43 25.16 24.38
CA GLY A 610 -2.23 26.26 23.46
C GLY A 610 -0.78 26.57 23.11
N ILE A 611 -0.63 27.56 22.23
CA ILE A 611 0.64 28.10 21.78
C ILE A 611 1.00 29.34 22.59
N TYR A 612 2.25 29.42 23.03
CA TYR A 612 2.77 30.48 23.88
C TYR A 612 4.10 31.01 23.35
N VAL A 613 4.34 32.29 23.58
CA VAL A 613 5.66 32.91 23.43
C VAL A 613 6.24 33.22 24.80
N TYR A 614 7.43 32.70 25.08
CA TYR A 614 8.22 32.94 26.28
C TYR A 614 9.41 33.85 25.99
N GLU A 615 9.65 34.80 26.90
CA GLU A 615 10.92 35.53 27.03
C GLU A 615 11.64 35.00 28.27
N LEU A 616 12.86 34.49 28.13
CA LEU A 616 13.71 33.97 29.20
C LEU A 616 14.99 34.80 29.38
N TRP A 617 15.46 34.94 30.62
CA TRP A 617 16.75 35.54 30.96
C TRP A 617 17.35 34.94 32.23
N ILE A 618 18.62 35.27 32.47
CA ILE A 618 19.37 34.94 33.68
C ILE A 618 19.80 36.29 34.30
N ASP A 619 19.68 36.40 35.62
CA ASP A 619 20.10 37.58 36.39
C ASP A 619 21.61 37.65 36.66
#